data_AF-A0A1E1VYA6-F1
#
_entry.id   AF-A0A1E1VYA6-F1
#
_cell.length_a   1.000
_cell.length_b   1.000
_cell.length_c   1.000
_cell.angle_alpha   90.00
_cell.angle_beta   90.00
_cell.angle_gamma   90.00
#
_symmetry.space_group_name_H-M   'P 1'
#
loop_
_entity.id
_entity.type
_entity.pdbx_description
1 polymer ?
#
loop_
_entity_poly.entity_id
_entity_poly.type
_entity_poly.pdbx_seq_one_letter_code
_entity_poly.pdbx_strand_id
1 'polypeptide(L)'
;MPRAQYNVAVTFDRQRISSCNCTCSSTAHWCSHIVAVCLYRIHLPTQVCLRAPVSESLQRLRRDQLQKFAQYLISELPRQILPTAQRILDELLSAQPNQINTTCGAPDPTAGASAYEYTSWFLDEKTLHNNINKILVKFCVPAPIVFSDVNYLSTSAPPAAAEWSSLLRPLRGREPEGMWNLLSIVREMFKRNDRNAIPLLEIITEEVMACEQIIVWWYSTKAA
;
A
#
# COMPACT_ATOMS: atom_id res chain seq x y z
N MET A 1 29.64 3.43 -14.02
CA MET A 1 28.48 2.73 -14.61
C MET A 1 27.35 3.72 -14.79
N PRO A 2 26.59 3.71 -15.91
CA PRO A 2 25.44 4.60 -16.08
C PRO A 2 24.41 4.26 -14.99
N ARG A 3 23.91 5.28 -14.27
CA ARG A 3 22.80 5.06 -13.34
C ARG A 3 21.55 4.72 -14.18
N ALA A 4 20.95 3.56 -13.91
CA ALA A 4 19.68 3.20 -14.52
C ALA A 4 18.63 4.26 -14.12
N GLN A 5 17.86 4.74 -15.09
CA GLN A 5 16.75 5.66 -14.87
C GLN A 5 15.45 4.85 -14.84
N TYR A 6 14.60 5.15 -13.86
CA TYR A 6 13.30 4.50 -13.69
C TYR A 6 12.21 5.57 -13.68
N ASN A 7 11.11 5.30 -14.38
CA ASN A 7 9.94 6.14 -14.35
C ASN A 7 9.01 5.65 -13.25
N VAL A 8 8.63 6.56 -12.35
CA VAL A 8 7.74 6.31 -11.23
C VAL A 8 6.53 7.21 -11.38
N ALA A 9 5.34 6.63 -11.28
CA ALA A 9 4.07 7.35 -11.24
C ALA A 9 3.36 6.99 -9.93
N VAL A 10 2.94 8.01 -9.19
CA VAL A 10 2.15 7.87 -7.96
C VAL A 10 0.88 8.68 -8.13
N THR A 11 -0.26 8.00 -8.04
CA THR A 11 -1.58 8.61 -8.19
C THR A 11 -2.13 8.93 -6.81
N PHE A 12 -2.61 10.17 -6.67
CA PHE A 12 -3.25 10.62 -5.45
C PHE A 12 -4.72 10.87 -5.70
N ASP A 13 -5.54 10.38 -4.79
CA ASP A 13 -6.96 10.67 -4.75
C ASP A 13 -7.35 11.02 -3.32
N ARG A 14 -8.06 12.14 -3.12
CA ARG A 14 -8.48 12.67 -1.80
C ARG A 14 -7.40 12.59 -0.72
N GLN A 15 -6.20 13.08 -1.05
CA GLN A 15 -5.01 13.10 -0.19
C GLN A 15 -4.41 11.72 0.15
N ARG A 16 -4.81 10.66 -0.56
CA ARG A 16 -4.36 9.28 -0.35
C ARG A 16 -3.71 8.74 -1.62
N ILE A 17 -2.80 7.81 -1.47
CA ILE A 17 -2.17 7.13 -2.60
C ILE A 17 -3.09 5.99 -3.02
N SER A 18 -3.62 6.08 -4.24
CA SER A 18 -4.55 5.10 -4.80
C SER A 18 -3.85 4.09 -5.72
N SER A 19 -2.75 4.47 -6.36
CA SER A 19 -1.93 3.56 -7.16
C SER A 19 -0.48 4.04 -7.27
N CYS A 20 0.43 3.08 -7.40
CA CYS A 20 1.83 3.34 -7.70
C CYS A 20 2.26 2.45 -8.87
N ASN A 21 3.06 3.00 -9.78
CA ASN A 21 3.68 2.26 -10.87
C ASN A 21 5.15 2.64 -10.98
N CYS A 22 6.02 1.66 -11.21
CA CYS A 22 7.45 1.88 -11.41
C CYS A 22 7.96 0.97 -12.51
N THR A 23 8.78 1.51 -13.42
CA THR A 23 9.41 0.73 -14.50
C THR A 23 10.63 -0.10 -14.06
N CYS A 24 10.77 -0.36 -12.76
CA CYS A 24 11.86 -1.20 -12.24
C CYS A 24 11.46 -2.67 -12.29
N SER A 25 12.42 -3.58 -12.17
CA SER A 25 12.17 -5.03 -12.16
C SER A 25 11.64 -5.58 -10.82
N SER A 26 11.35 -4.72 -9.85
CA SER A 26 10.81 -5.15 -8.55
C SER A 26 9.37 -5.63 -8.71
N THR A 27 9.06 -6.78 -8.13
CA THR A 27 7.69 -7.31 -8.02
C THR A 27 6.93 -6.72 -6.82
N ALA A 28 7.60 -5.93 -5.98
CA ALA A 28 6.97 -5.32 -4.83
C ALA A 28 6.07 -4.16 -5.24
N HIS A 29 4.89 -4.08 -4.63
CA HIS A 29 3.99 -2.94 -4.77
C HIS A 29 4.65 -1.61 -4.32
N TRP A 30 5.56 -1.69 -3.34
CA TRP A 30 6.30 -0.54 -2.79
C TRP A 30 7.81 -0.72 -2.94
N CYS A 31 8.33 -0.50 -4.14
CA CYS A 31 9.79 -0.53 -4.36
C CYS A 31 10.48 0.73 -3.79
N SER A 32 11.80 0.67 -3.63
CA SER A 32 12.60 1.79 -3.10
C SER A 32 12.44 3.07 -3.92
N HIS A 33 12.19 2.98 -5.23
CA HIS A 33 11.96 4.15 -6.09
C HIS A 33 10.62 4.83 -5.79
N ILE A 34 9.55 4.06 -5.56
CA ILE A 34 8.25 4.60 -5.15
C ILE A 34 8.38 5.30 -3.81
N VAL A 35 9.02 4.63 -2.83
CA VAL A 35 9.27 5.20 -1.51
C VAL A 35 10.10 6.49 -1.62
N ALA A 36 11.14 6.50 -2.44
CA ALA A 36 11.97 7.68 -2.67
C ALA A 36 11.17 8.85 -3.25
N VAL A 37 10.27 8.61 -4.22
CA VAL A 37 9.39 9.66 -4.78
C VAL A 37 8.41 10.20 -3.73
N CYS A 38 7.82 9.33 -2.92
CA CYS A 38 6.92 9.74 -1.83
C CYS A 38 7.65 10.60 -0.80
N LEU A 39 8.84 10.19 -0.35
CA LEU A 39 9.67 10.95 0.59
C LEU A 39 10.13 12.28 -0.02
N TYR A 40 10.58 12.25 -1.29
CA TYR A 40 10.99 13.46 -2.01
C TYR A 40 9.86 14.48 -2.08
N ARG A 41 8.63 14.04 -2.37
CA ARG A 41 7.43 14.91 -2.35
C ARG A 41 7.16 15.50 -0.96
N ILE A 42 7.34 14.72 0.11
CA ILE A 42 7.13 15.19 1.48
C ILE A 42 8.16 16.26 1.85
N HIS A 43 9.43 16.05 1.50
CA HIS A 43 10.51 16.98 1.84
C HIS A 43 10.59 18.21 0.93
N LEU A 44 10.28 18.05 -0.36
CA LEU A 44 10.40 19.08 -1.39
C LEU A 44 9.11 19.19 -2.22
N PRO A 45 7.98 19.59 -1.60
CA PRO A 45 6.67 19.57 -2.24
C PRO A 45 6.59 20.48 -3.48
N THR A 46 7.33 21.58 -3.51
CA THR A 46 7.34 22.54 -4.63
C THR A 46 8.17 22.07 -5.82
N GLN A 47 9.02 21.05 -5.64
CA GLN A 47 9.87 20.52 -6.71
C GLN A 47 9.23 19.34 -7.45
N VAL A 48 8.07 18.85 -6.97
CA VAL A 48 7.32 17.77 -7.60
C VAL A 48 6.22 18.35 -8.48
N CYS A 49 6.30 18.08 -9.78
CA CYS A 49 5.25 18.45 -10.72
C CYS A 49 4.01 17.57 -10.49
N LEU A 50 2.94 18.17 -9.99
CA LEU A 50 1.62 17.54 -9.95
C LEU A 50 0.93 17.75 -11.30
N ARG A 51 0.41 16.67 -11.86
CA ARG A 51 -0.37 16.72 -13.10
C ARG A 51 -1.82 16.42 -12.79
N ALA A 52 -2.71 17.23 -13.35
CA ALA A 52 -4.14 16.92 -13.39
C ALA A 52 -4.39 15.65 -14.23
N PRO A 53 -5.57 15.03 -14.09
CA PRO A 53 -5.99 13.97 -15.00
C PRO A 53 -5.81 14.37 -16.46
N VAL A 54 -5.47 13.40 -17.30
CA VAL A 54 -5.18 13.62 -18.73
C VAL A 54 -6.40 14.21 -19.43
N SER A 55 -7.61 13.78 -19.06
CA SER A 55 -8.87 14.35 -19.59
C SER A 55 -8.97 15.86 -19.41
N GLU A 56 -8.55 16.42 -18.27
CA GLU A 56 -8.56 17.87 -18.03
C GLU A 56 -7.56 18.58 -18.95
N SER A 57 -6.39 17.97 -19.16
CA SER A 57 -5.39 18.51 -20.09
C SER A 57 -5.89 18.47 -21.53
N LEU A 58 -6.57 17.38 -21.94
CA LEU A 58 -7.15 17.22 -23.28
C LEU A 58 -8.26 18.24 -23.54
N GLN A 59 -9.12 18.51 -22.56
CA GLN A 59 -10.21 19.50 -22.67
C GLN A 59 -9.70 20.92 -22.95
N ARG A 60 -8.48 21.25 -22.48
CA ARG A 60 -7.85 22.55 -22.70
C ARG A 60 -7.20 22.69 -24.09
N LEU A 61 -7.06 21.60 -24.84
CA LEU A 61 -6.43 21.62 -26.16
C LEU A 61 -7.40 22.08 -27.26
N ARG A 62 -6.91 22.90 -28.18
CA ARG A 62 -7.63 23.23 -29.43
C ARG A 62 -7.55 22.06 -30.41
N ARG A 63 -8.42 22.04 -31.43
CA ARG A 63 -8.48 20.98 -32.45
C ARG A 63 -7.13 20.68 -33.11
N ASP A 64 -6.37 21.71 -33.47
CA ASP A 64 -5.04 21.57 -34.09
C ASP A 64 -4.02 20.95 -33.12
N GLN A 65 -4.09 21.30 -31.84
CA GLN A 65 -3.22 20.77 -30.79
C GLN A 65 -3.58 19.33 -30.45
N LEU A 66 -4.87 19.00 -30.42
CA LEU A 66 -5.35 17.63 -30.19
C LEU A 66 -4.93 16.70 -31.35
N GLN A 67 -5.02 17.18 -32.59
CA GLN A 67 -4.53 16.43 -33.75
C GLN A 67 -3.02 16.18 -33.68
N LYS A 68 -2.23 17.22 -33.34
CA LYS A 68 -0.79 17.07 -33.11
C LYS A 68 -0.52 16.07 -31.99
N PHE A 69 -1.18 16.20 -30.85
CA PHE A 69 -1.05 15.29 -29.72
C PHE A 69 -1.29 13.83 -30.14
N ALA A 70 -2.37 13.56 -30.88
CA ALA A 70 -2.66 12.21 -31.38
C ALA A 70 -1.57 11.69 -32.34
N GLN A 71 -1.09 12.52 -33.26
CA GLN A 71 -0.02 12.15 -34.19
C GLN A 71 1.30 11.83 -33.48
N TYR A 72 1.70 12.68 -32.53
CA TYR A 72 2.91 12.45 -31.73
C TYR A 72 2.77 11.21 -30.83
N LEU A 73 1.61 11.01 -30.21
CA LEU A 73 1.34 9.82 -29.39
C LEU A 73 1.47 8.53 -30.21
N ILE A 74 0.91 8.50 -31.43
CA ILE A 74 1.05 7.35 -32.34
C ILE A 74 2.52 7.12 -32.74
N SER A 75 3.30 8.20 -32.94
CA SER A 75 4.70 8.08 -33.34
C SER A 75 5.64 7.58 -32.23
N GLU A 76 5.33 7.90 -30.97
CA GLU A 76 6.14 7.52 -29.80
C GLU A 76 5.81 6.12 -29.25
N LEU A 77 4.61 5.60 -29.54
CA LEU A 77 4.19 4.30 -29.04
C LEU A 77 4.68 3.14 -29.94
N PRO A 78 4.85 1.92 -29.38
CA PRO A 78 5.26 0.75 -30.17
C PRO A 78 4.28 0.44 -31.30
N ARG A 79 4.78 0.02 -32.48
CA ARG A 79 3.95 -0.29 -33.67
C ARG A 79 2.80 -1.30 -33.44
N GLN A 80 2.88 -2.08 -32.37
CA GLN A 80 1.83 -3.02 -31.94
C GLN A 80 0.50 -2.33 -31.61
N ILE A 81 0.52 -1.03 -31.29
CA ILE A 81 -0.70 -0.26 -30.98
C ILE A 81 -1.47 0.21 -32.23
N LEU A 82 -0.85 0.13 -33.43
CA LEU A 82 -1.43 0.66 -34.67
C LEU A 82 -2.76 -0.02 -35.05
N PRO A 83 -2.91 -1.36 -34.97
CA PRO A 83 -4.20 -2.00 -35.26
C PRO A 83 -5.31 -1.52 -34.31
N THR A 84 -4.98 -1.33 -33.03
CA THR A 84 -5.93 -0.81 -32.03
C THR A 84 -6.32 0.64 -32.34
N ALA A 85 -5.35 1.49 -32.69
CA ALA A 85 -5.60 2.87 -33.07
C ALA A 85 -6.47 2.97 -34.33
N GLN A 86 -6.18 2.16 -35.36
CA GLN A 86 -6.96 2.14 -36.59
C GLN A 86 -8.40 1.69 -36.34
N ARG A 87 -8.62 0.63 -35.54
CA ARG A 87 -9.97 0.20 -35.17
C ARG A 87 -10.78 1.32 -34.50
N ILE A 88 -10.16 2.07 -33.59
CA ILE A 88 -10.82 3.21 -32.91
C ILE A 88 -11.17 4.31 -33.92
N LEU A 89 -10.27 4.60 -34.86
CA LEU A 89 -10.52 5.58 -35.93
C LEU A 89 -11.67 5.14 -36.85
N ASP A 90 -11.69 3.87 -37.26
CA ASP A 90 -12.74 3.32 -38.11
C ASP A 90 -14.10 3.37 -37.40
N GLU A 91 -14.14 3.10 -36.09
CA GLU A 91 -15.35 3.26 -35.26
C GLU A 91 -15.79 4.73 -35.20
N LEU A 92 -14.87 5.68 -34.92
CA LEU A 92 -15.20 7.10 -34.87
C LEU A 92 -15.71 7.67 -36.20
N LEU A 93 -15.15 7.20 -37.32
CA LEU A 93 -15.51 7.63 -38.68
C LEU A 93 -16.73 6.88 -39.23
N SER A 94 -17.22 5.85 -38.54
CA SER A 94 -18.40 5.09 -38.93
C SER A 94 -19.64 5.96 -38.92
N ALA A 95 -20.45 5.86 -39.98
CA ALA A 95 -21.75 6.52 -40.06
C ALA A 95 -22.82 5.89 -39.15
N GLN A 96 -22.59 4.68 -38.63
CA GLN A 96 -23.51 3.99 -37.73
C GLN A 96 -23.28 4.40 -36.27
N PRO A 97 -24.35 4.60 -35.47
CA PRO A 97 -24.20 4.90 -34.05
C PRO A 97 -23.56 3.70 -33.34
N ASN A 98 -22.40 3.92 -32.74
CA ASN A 98 -21.66 2.95 -31.94
C ASN A 98 -21.37 3.53 -30.55
N GLN A 99 -20.89 2.70 -29.62
CA GLN A 99 -20.66 3.13 -28.24
C GLN A 99 -19.71 4.34 -28.12
N ILE A 100 -18.71 4.43 -29.00
CA ILE A 100 -17.76 5.56 -29.00
C ILE A 100 -18.46 6.85 -29.45
N ASN A 101 -19.33 6.78 -30.48
CA ASN A 101 -20.04 7.94 -31.02
C ASN A 101 -21.24 8.35 -30.16
N THR A 102 -21.77 7.46 -29.31
CA THR A 102 -22.90 7.77 -28.41
C THR A 102 -22.46 8.22 -27.01
N THR A 103 -21.20 8.05 -26.65
CA THR A 103 -20.65 8.50 -25.36
C THR A 103 -19.84 9.78 -25.50
N CYS A 104 -19.70 10.52 -24.40
CA CYS A 104 -18.90 11.76 -24.38
C CYS A 104 -17.38 11.51 -24.40
N GLY A 105 -16.95 10.24 -24.28
CA GLY A 105 -15.54 9.85 -24.24
C GLY A 105 -15.33 8.57 -23.43
N ALA A 106 -14.15 7.98 -23.58
CA ALA A 106 -13.71 6.85 -22.75
C ALA A 106 -13.42 7.31 -21.31
N PRO A 107 -13.56 6.42 -20.31
CA PRO A 107 -13.15 6.73 -18.93
C PRO A 107 -11.65 7.04 -18.88
N ASP A 108 -11.28 8.15 -18.25
CA ASP A 108 -9.88 8.56 -18.09
C ASP A 108 -9.18 7.66 -17.06
N PRO A 109 -8.16 6.87 -17.45
CA PRO A 109 -7.46 5.99 -16.53
C PRO A 109 -6.60 6.74 -15.50
N THR A 110 -6.38 8.04 -15.71
CA THR A 110 -5.66 8.92 -14.78
C THR A 110 -6.60 9.78 -13.94
N ALA A 111 -7.90 9.73 -14.21
CA ALA A 111 -8.89 10.28 -13.29
C ALA A 111 -9.01 9.34 -12.09
N GLY A 112 -9.05 9.93 -10.89
CA GLY A 112 -9.35 9.19 -9.66
C GLY A 112 -10.77 8.61 -9.68
N ALA A 113 -11.13 7.95 -8.57
CA ALA A 113 -12.46 7.40 -8.43
C ALA A 113 -13.53 8.52 -8.42
N SER A 114 -14.77 8.18 -8.80
CA SER A 114 -15.84 9.19 -8.83
C SER A 114 -16.13 9.79 -7.45
N ALA A 115 -16.91 10.89 -7.40
CA ALA A 115 -17.25 11.59 -6.16
C ALA A 115 -17.90 10.69 -5.09
N TYR A 116 -18.57 9.62 -5.51
CA TYR A 116 -19.31 8.68 -4.65
C TYR A 116 -18.61 7.33 -4.49
N GLU A 117 -17.53 7.11 -5.24
CA GLU A 117 -16.80 5.85 -5.26
C GLU A 117 -15.69 5.87 -4.22
N TYR A 118 -15.43 4.68 -3.67
CA TYR A 118 -14.54 4.53 -2.54
C TYR A 118 -13.07 4.52 -2.98
N THR A 119 -12.26 5.38 -2.36
CA THR A 119 -10.81 5.40 -2.58
C THR A 119 -10.13 4.45 -1.61
N SER A 120 -9.77 3.27 -2.11
CA SER A 120 -8.92 2.32 -1.39
C SER A 120 -7.47 2.78 -1.36
N TRP A 121 -6.78 2.54 -0.24
CA TRP A 121 -5.33 2.68 -0.18
C TRP A 121 -4.67 1.68 -1.13
N PHE A 122 -3.55 2.10 -1.72
CA PHE A 122 -2.67 1.17 -2.43
C PHE A 122 -1.90 0.29 -1.42
N LEU A 123 -2.59 -0.75 -0.93
CA LEU A 123 -2.08 -1.70 0.06
C LEU A 123 -1.72 -3.04 -0.59
N ASP A 124 -0.57 -3.58 -0.22
CA ASP A 124 -0.21 -4.97 -0.53
C ASP A 124 -0.67 -5.86 0.63
N GLU A 125 -1.93 -6.31 0.55
CA GLU A 125 -2.56 -7.12 1.58
C GLU A 125 -1.77 -8.41 1.84
N LYS A 126 -1.30 -9.09 0.78
CA LYS A 126 -0.54 -10.35 0.92
C LYS A 126 0.73 -10.16 1.72
N THR A 127 1.49 -9.11 1.41
CA THR A 127 2.71 -8.81 2.16
C THR A 127 2.39 -8.42 3.61
N LEU A 128 1.29 -7.69 3.83
CA LEU A 128 0.85 -7.32 5.17
C LEU A 128 0.45 -8.54 6.02
N HIS A 129 -0.40 -9.44 5.49
CA HIS A 129 -0.77 -10.71 6.14
C HIS A 129 0.49 -11.49 6.55
N ASN A 130 1.42 -11.68 5.61
CA ASN A 130 2.67 -12.40 5.87
C ASN A 130 3.53 -11.74 6.96
N ASN A 131 3.57 -10.41 7.03
CA ASN A 131 4.34 -9.70 8.06
C ASN A 131 3.68 -9.80 9.43
N ILE A 132 2.36 -9.67 9.50
CA ILE A 132 1.59 -9.84 10.74
C ILE A 132 1.80 -11.26 11.26
N ASN A 133 1.62 -12.27 10.40
CA ASN A 133 1.84 -13.67 10.74
C ASN A 133 3.23 -13.91 11.38
N LYS A 134 4.29 -13.39 10.76
CA LYS A 134 5.67 -13.49 11.28
C LYS A 134 5.83 -12.85 12.66
N ILE A 135 5.20 -11.69 12.89
CA ILE A 135 5.22 -11.01 14.19
C ILE A 135 4.53 -11.88 15.25
N LEU A 136 3.33 -12.41 14.93
CA LEU A 136 2.55 -13.24 15.84
C LEU A 136 3.25 -14.56 16.16
N VAL A 137 3.80 -15.25 15.16
CA VAL A 137 4.58 -16.48 15.36
C VAL A 137 5.80 -16.21 16.25
N LYS A 138 6.57 -15.15 15.98
CA LYS A 138 7.72 -14.76 16.81
C LYS A 138 7.33 -14.45 18.26
N PHE A 139 6.14 -13.86 18.45
CA PHE A 139 5.59 -13.57 19.76
C PHE A 139 5.20 -14.85 20.52
N CYS A 140 4.50 -15.77 19.84
CA CYS A 140 3.94 -17.00 20.41
C CYS A 140 4.97 -18.11 20.65
N VAL A 141 6.01 -18.24 19.81
CA VAL A 141 6.99 -19.34 19.91
C VAL A 141 7.95 -19.11 21.07
N PRO A 142 8.09 -20.01 22.06
CA PRO A 142 9.04 -19.87 23.15
C PRO A 142 10.48 -19.71 22.63
N ALA A 143 11.24 -18.71 23.13
CA ALA A 143 12.67 -18.62 22.84
C ALA A 143 13.43 -19.58 23.76
N PRO A 144 14.56 -20.14 23.32
CA PRO A 144 15.49 -20.78 24.25
C PRO A 144 15.87 -19.76 25.33
N ILE A 145 15.81 -20.19 26.59
CA ILE A 145 16.19 -19.37 27.73
C ILE A 145 17.71 -19.17 27.66
N VAL A 146 18.16 -18.03 27.14
CA VAL A 146 19.58 -17.67 27.15
C VAL A 146 19.88 -16.92 28.44
N PHE A 147 20.42 -17.63 29.43
CA PHE A 147 20.99 -17.05 30.64
C PHE A 147 22.26 -16.27 30.27
N SER A 148 22.13 -14.97 29.97
CA SER A 148 23.26 -14.12 29.57
C SER A 148 23.69 -13.10 30.62
N ASP A 149 22.98 -13.00 31.75
CA ASP A 149 23.32 -12.01 32.77
C ASP A 149 24.31 -12.57 33.80
N VAL A 150 25.55 -12.11 33.75
CA VAL A 150 26.57 -12.34 34.80
C VAL A 150 26.11 -11.79 36.17
N ASN A 151 25.13 -10.89 36.19
CA ASN A 151 24.45 -10.38 37.39
C ASN A 151 23.64 -11.44 38.15
N TYR A 152 23.46 -12.66 37.62
CA TYR A 152 22.85 -13.77 38.34
C TYR A 152 23.58 -14.15 39.63
N LEU A 153 24.86 -13.77 39.76
CA LEU A 153 25.70 -14.08 40.91
C LEU A 153 25.56 -13.08 42.07
N SER A 154 24.90 -11.93 41.88
CA SER A 154 24.93 -10.82 42.86
C SER A 154 23.59 -10.43 43.49
N THR A 155 22.46 -10.99 43.04
CA THR A 155 21.13 -10.62 43.57
C THR A 155 20.49 -11.75 44.38
N SER A 156 20.35 -11.52 45.68
CA SER A 156 19.59 -12.35 46.62
C SER A 156 18.08 -12.13 46.51
N ALA A 157 17.53 -12.19 45.29
CA ALA A 157 16.08 -12.24 45.14
C ALA A 157 15.59 -13.59 45.69
N PRO A 158 14.43 -13.65 46.39
CA PRO A 158 13.84 -14.92 46.80
C PRO A 158 13.72 -15.85 45.59
N PRO A 159 13.96 -17.17 45.74
CA PRO A 159 13.95 -18.13 44.63
C PRO A 159 12.71 -18.01 43.75
N ALA A 160 11.53 -17.86 44.36
CA ALA A 160 10.29 -17.61 43.65
C ALA A 160 10.33 -16.33 42.79
N ALA A 161 10.81 -15.20 43.32
CA ALA A 161 10.86 -13.93 42.58
C ALA A 161 11.88 -13.96 41.41
N ALA A 162 12.97 -14.70 41.58
CA ALA A 162 13.94 -14.94 40.52
C ALA A 162 13.36 -15.85 39.42
N GLU A 163 12.66 -16.92 39.79
CA GLU A 163 11.92 -17.79 38.87
C GLU A 163 10.85 -17.01 38.10
N TRP A 164 10.00 -16.24 38.80
CA TRP A 164 8.99 -15.38 38.19
C TRP A 164 9.60 -14.35 37.23
N SER A 165 10.69 -13.69 37.63
CA SER A 165 11.36 -12.72 36.76
C SER A 165 11.95 -13.38 35.51
N SER A 166 12.50 -14.60 35.62
CA SER A 166 13.03 -15.35 34.49
C SER A 166 11.95 -15.93 33.57
N LEU A 167 10.77 -16.25 34.11
CA LEU A 167 9.58 -16.61 33.32
C LEU A 167 9.01 -15.39 32.57
N LEU A 168 9.02 -14.21 33.20
CA LEU A 168 8.46 -12.98 32.62
C LEU A 168 9.42 -12.24 31.68
N ARG A 169 10.74 -12.41 31.83
CA ARG A 169 11.77 -11.71 31.04
C ARG A 169 11.67 -11.98 29.53
N PRO A 170 11.45 -13.23 29.06
CA PRO A 170 11.17 -13.49 27.64
C PRO A 170 9.90 -12.80 27.14
N LEU A 171 8.89 -12.61 27.99
CA LEU A 171 7.62 -11.98 27.63
C LEU A 171 7.71 -10.46 27.51
N ARG A 172 8.50 -9.81 28.39
CA ARG A 172 8.69 -8.34 28.39
C ARG A 172 9.50 -7.83 27.20
N GLY A 173 10.45 -8.61 26.68
CA GLY A 173 11.25 -8.24 25.50
C GLY A 173 10.58 -8.57 24.15
N ARG A 174 9.35 -9.08 24.19
CA ARG A 174 8.63 -9.63 23.02
C ARG A 174 7.36 -8.89 22.68
N GLU A 175 7.13 -7.70 23.23
CA GLU A 175 5.93 -6.94 22.86
C GLU A 175 5.83 -6.84 21.32
N PRO A 176 4.70 -7.23 20.72
CA PRO A 176 4.53 -7.21 19.28
C PRO A 176 4.33 -5.76 18.83
N GLU A 177 5.38 -4.93 18.95
CA GLU A 177 5.36 -3.48 18.70
C GLU A 177 4.77 -3.14 17.34
N GLY A 178 5.11 -3.93 16.31
CA GLY A 178 4.52 -3.80 14.99
C GLY A 178 2.99 -3.93 15.00
N MET A 179 2.43 -4.81 15.83
CA MET A 179 0.98 -4.97 15.99
C MET A 179 0.36 -3.77 16.72
N TRP A 180 1.00 -3.28 17.78
CA TRP A 180 0.55 -2.10 18.49
C TRP A 180 0.59 -0.84 17.62
N ASN A 181 1.63 -0.70 16.81
CA ASN A 181 1.75 0.37 15.83
C ASN A 181 0.64 0.31 14.78
N LEU A 182 0.34 -0.89 14.24
CA LEU A 182 -0.77 -1.09 13.30
C LEU A 182 -2.12 -0.73 13.93
N LEU A 183 -2.41 -1.20 15.15
CA LEU A 183 -3.64 -0.85 15.87
C LEU A 183 -3.75 0.65 16.17
N SER A 184 -2.62 1.30 16.49
CA SER A 184 -2.56 2.75 16.68
C SER A 184 -2.89 3.51 15.40
N ILE A 185 -2.37 3.05 14.26
CA ILE A 185 -2.69 3.58 12.93
C ILE A 185 -4.19 3.42 12.63
N VAL A 186 -4.75 2.22 12.79
CA VAL A 186 -6.19 1.95 12.62
C VAL A 186 -7.04 2.89 13.48
N ARG A 187 -6.68 3.06 14.76
CA ARG A 187 -7.38 3.97 15.66
C ARG A 187 -7.35 5.43 15.17
N GLU A 188 -6.19 5.90 14.72
CA GLU A 188 -6.05 7.24 14.18
C GLU A 188 -6.82 7.42 12.86
N MET A 189 -6.89 6.38 12.03
CA MET A 189 -7.70 6.36 10.82
C MET A 189 -9.20 6.48 11.13
N PHE A 190 -9.71 5.75 12.12
CA PHE A 190 -11.11 5.91 12.58
C PHE A 190 -11.40 7.32 13.09
N LYS A 191 -10.50 7.93 13.86
CA LYS A 191 -10.67 9.33 14.32
C LYS A 191 -10.81 10.32 13.16
N ARG A 192 -10.19 10.02 12.02
CA ARG A 192 -10.25 10.83 10.79
C ARG A 192 -11.40 10.43 9.87
N ASN A 193 -12.29 9.54 10.30
CA ASN A 193 -13.34 8.93 9.48
C ASN A 193 -12.79 8.28 8.19
N ASP A 194 -11.57 7.72 8.26
CA ASP A 194 -10.99 6.97 7.15
C ASP A 194 -11.49 5.53 7.15
N ARG A 195 -12.35 5.19 6.18
CA ARG A 195 -12.89 3.84 6.02
C ARG A 195 -11.86 2.77 5.66
N ASN A 196 -10.63 3.14 5.25
CA ASN A 196 -9.53 2.17 5.06
C ASN A 196 -9.11 1.52 6.39
N ALA A 197 -9.57 2.06 7.52
CA ALA A 197 -9.35 1.46 8.83
C ALA A 197 -10.03 0.08 8.95
N ILE A 198 -11.15 -0.11 8.25
CA ILE A 198 -11.95 -1.34 8.29
C ILE A 198 -11.17 -2.51 7.66
N PRO A 199 -10.76 -2.47 6.37
CA PRO A 199 -10.01 -3.58 5.78
C PRO A 199 -8.68 -3.82 6.50
N LEU A 200 -8.01 -2.77 6.98
CA LEU A 200 -6.79 -2.94 7.77
C LEU A 200 -7.05 -3.67 9.10
N LEU A 201 -8.15 -3.35 9.78
CA LEU A 201 -8.56 -4.04 11.01
C LEU A 201 -9.02 -5.48 10.74
N GLU A 202 -9.70 -5.73 9.62
CA GLU A 202 -10.10 -7.07 9.18
C GLU A 202 -8.86 -7.94 8.99
N ILE A 203 -7.85 -7.48 8.24
CA ILE A 203 -6.57 -8.19 8.05
C ILE A 203 -5.90 -8.53 9.39
N ILE A 204 -5.83 -7.56 10.31
CA ILE A 204 -5.25 -7.79 11.64
C ILE A 204 -6.06 -8.85 12.40
N THR A 205 -7.38 -8.75 12.37
CA THR A 205 -8.28 -9.65 13.10
C THR A 205 -8.19 -11.07 12.55
N GLU A 206 -8.17 -11.23 11.23
CA GLU A 206 -8.03 -12.52 10.56
C GLU A 206 -6.73 -13.23 10.96
N GLU A 207 -5.59 -12.54 10.92
CA GLU A 207 -4.31 -13.14 11.30
C GLU A 207 -4.22 -13.46 12.79
N VAL A 208 -4.79 -12.62 13.65
CA VAL A 208 -4.85 -12.89 15.10
C VAL A 208 -5.73 -14.11 15.39
N MET A 209 -6.88 -14.23 14.72
CA MET A 209 -7.79 -15.37 14.83
C MET A 209 -7.24 -16.63 14.17
N ALA A 210 -6.35 -16.52 13.19
CA ALA A 210 -5.64 -17.67 12.63
C ALA A 210 -4.53 -18.20 13.58
N CYS A 211 -4.13 -17.43 14.59
CA CYS A 211 -3.09 -17.82 15.54
C CYS A 211 -3.68 -18.60 16.73
N GLU A 212 -3.64 -19.95 16.65
CA GLU A 212 -4.20 -20.85 17.67
C GLU A 212 -3.73 -20.51 19.10
N GLN A 213 -2.43 -20.24 19.27
CA GLN A 213 -1.85 -19.95 20.59
C GLN A 213 -2.49 -18.72 21.26
N ILE A 214 -2.82 -17.69 20.47
CA ILE A 214 -3.46 -16.46 20.97
C ILE A 214 -4.90 -16.76 21.37
N ILE A 215 -5.63 -17.57 20.60
CA ILE A 215 -7.00 -17.99 20.95
C ILE A 215 -7.00 -18.78 22.26
N VAL A 216 -6.07 -19.73 22.42
CA VAL A 216 -5.93 -20.52 23.65
C VAL A 216 -5.66 -19.62 24.85
N TRP A 217 -4.74 -18.65 24.71
CA TRP A 217 -4.50 -17.66 25.76
C TRP A 217 -5.75 -16.86 26.09
N TRP A 218 -6.43 -16.31 25.09
CA TRP A 218 -7.65 -15.53 25.26
C TRP A 218 -8.72 -16.31 26.05
N TYR A 219 -9.00 -17.56 25.66
CA TYR A 219 -9.93 -18.44 26.36
C TYR A 219 -9.50 -18.67 27.82
N SER A 220 -8.22 -18.97 28.04
CA SER A 220 -7.67 -19.26 29.36
C SER A 220 -7.72 -18.06 30.31
N THR A 221 -7.46 -16.83 29.81
CA THR A 221 -7.61 -15.60 30.60
C THR A 221 -9.06 -15.23 30.95
N LYS A 222 -10.05 -15.69 30.18
CA LYS A 222 -11.46 -15.44 30.49
C LYS A 222 -12.07 -16.45 31.46
N ALA A 223 -11.38 -17.57 31.69
CA ALA A 223 -11.78 -18.62 32.63
C ALA A 223 -11.18 -18.43 34.04
N ALA A 224 -10.35 -17.40 34.22
CA ALA A 224 -9.77 -16.96 35.50
C ALA A 224 -10.42 -15.64 35.96
#